data_AF-A0A420AJN6-F1
#
_entry.id   AF-A0A420AJN6-F1
#
_cell.length_a   1.000
_cell.length_b   1.000
_cell.length_c   1.000
_cell.angle_alpha   90.00
_cell.angle_beta   90.00
_cell.angle_gamma   90.00
#
_symmetry.space_group_name_H-M   'P 1'
#
loop_
_entity.id
_entity.type
_entity.pdbx_description
1 polymer ?
#
loop_
_entity_poly.entity_id
_entity_poly.type
_entity_poly.pdbx_seq_one_letter_code
_entity_poly.pdbx_strand_id
1 'polypeptide(L)'
;MQLFKYIDRINLLDKLIRQRKTGTQSELASRLGISVSRLARIIEHLKDLGAPVAFDRSNSTYYYENEYSIQIKVDIQQLNLNQMKHISAGDYFVQTNFLNAFFVH
;
A
#
# COMPACT_ATOMS: atom_id res chain seq x y z
N MET A 1 2.96 -13.18 -13.76
CA MET A 1 3.80 -12.13 -13.13
C MET A 1 4.48 -12.76 -11.94
N GLN A 2 5.76 -12.48 -11.69
CA GLN A 2 6.41 -12.89 -10.43
C GLN A 2 5.85 -12.03 -9.29
N LEU A 3 5.42 -12.64 -8.17
CA LEU A 3 4.72 -11.99 -7.05
C LEU A 3 5.47 -10.77 -6.50
N PHE A 4 6.77 -10.93 -6.22
CA PHE A 4 7.62 -9.86 -5.67
C PHE A 4 7.64 -8.61 -6.55
N LYS A 5 7.72 -8.79 -7.87
CA LYS A 5 7.70 -7.65 -8.81
C LYS A 5 6.38 -6.90 -8.78
N TYR A 6 5.27 -7.58 -8.49
CA TYR A 6 3.98 -6.90 -8.33
C TYR A 6 3.95 -6.06 -7.06
N ILE A 7 4.44 -6.63 -5.96
CA ILE A 7 4.56 -5.95 -4.66
C ILE A 7 5.41 -4.69 -4.78
N ASP A 8 6.59 -4.78 -5.40
CA ASP A 8 7.47 -3.64 -5.61
C ASP A 8 6.80 -2.51 -6.40
N ARG A 9 6.02 -2.87 -7.43
CA ARG A 9 5.27 -1.90 -8.24
C ARG A 9 4.20 -1.18 -7.45
N ILE A 10 3.45 -1.88 -6.60
CA ILE A 10 2.42 -1.25 -5.78
C ILE A 10 3.06 -0.29 -4.77
N ASN A 11 4.15 -0.71 -4.11
CA ASN A 11 4.89 0.15 -3.19
C ASN A 11 5.48 1.39 -3.90
N LEU A 12 6.00 1.21 -5.12
CA LEU A 12 6.51 2.33 -5.93
C LEU A 12 5.38 3.27 -6.37
N LEU A 13 4.26 2.72 -6.85
CA LEU A 13 3.09 3.50 -7.25
C LEU A 13 2.61 4.40 -6.11
N ASP A 14 2.41 3.83 -4.93
CA ASP A 14 1.99 4.55 -3.73
C ASP A 14 2.95 5.70 -3.39
N LYS A 15 4.26 5.40 -3.35
CA LYS A 15 5.29 6.42 -3.08
C LYS A 15 5.20 7.58 -4.07
N LEU A 16 5.00 7.30 -5.36
CA LEU A 16 4.96 8.33 -6.39
C LEU A 16 3.67 9.17 -6.32
N ILE A 17 2.52 8.56 -6.04
CA ILE A 17 1.24 9.27 -5.86
C ILE A 17 1.32 10.21 -4.66
N ARG A 18 1.78 9.73 -3.50
CA ARG A 18 1.92 10.56 -2.29
C ARG A 18 2.86 11.74 -2.49
N GLN A 19 3.93 11.53 -3.24
CA GLN A 19 4.90 12.58 -3.55
C GLN A 19 4.43 13.51 -4.68
N ARG A 20 3.29 13.23 -5.34
CA ARG A 20 2.83 13.90 -6.56
C ARG A 20 3.91 13.91 -7.65
N LYS A 21 4.68 12.82 -7.76
CA LYS A 21 5.78 12.65 -8.73
C LYS A 21 5.50 11.53 -9.71
N THR A 22 4.25 11.34 -10.15
CA THR A 22 3.96 10.26 -11.09
C THR A 22 4.34 10.59 -12.54
N GLY A 23 4.24 11.87 -12.91
CA GLY A 23 4.19 12.25 -14.32
C GLY A 23 2.86 11.84 -14.96
N THR A 24 2.83 11.92 -16.29
CA THR A 24 1.72 11.46 -17.11
C THR A 24 1.48 9.96 -16.95
N GLN A 25 0.31 9.49 -17.38
CA GLN A 25 -0.04 8.08 -17.31
C GLN A 25 0.95 7.18 -18.08
N SER A 26 1.49 7.66 -19.20
CA SER A 26 2.50 6.92 -19.99
C SER A 26 3.83 6.82 -19.25
N GLU A 27 4.30 7.92 -18.66
CA GLU A 27 5.54 7.95 -17.89
C GLU A 27 5.46 7.07 -16.64
N LEU A 28 4.34 7.15 -15.90
CA LEU A 28 4.13 6.31 -14.73
C LEU A 28 4.10 4.82 -15.12
N ALA A 29 3.41 4.46 -16.20
CA ALA A 29 3.35 3.08 -16.68
C ALA A 29 4.74 2.56 -17.08
N SER A 30 5.53 3.39 -17.78
CA SER A 30 6.92 3.09 -18.14
C SER A 30 7.79 2.86 -16.91
N ARG A 31 7.71 3.75 -15.90
CA ARG A 31 8.46 3.64 -14.64
C ARG A 31 8.09 2.40 -13.83
N LEU A 32 6.83 1.99 -13.86
CA LEU A 32 6.37 0.74 -13.26
C LEU A 32 6.66 -0.49 -14.13
N GLY A 33 7.12 -0.30 -15.38
CA GLY A 33 7.36 -1.37 -16.35
C GLY A 33 6.10 -2.16 -16.67
N ILE A 34 4.96 -1.49 -16.82
CA ILE A 34 3.65 -2.06 -17.18
C ILE A 34 3.04 -1.30 -18.35
N SER A 35 2.01 -1.86 -18.98
CA SER A 35 1.23 -1.13 -19.98
C SER A 35 0.38 -0.03 -19.33
N VAL A 36 0.09 1.01 -20.10
CA VAL A 36 -0.84 2.10 -19.72
C VAL A 36 -2.21 1.53 -19.32
N SER A 37 -2.71 0.56 -20.08
CA SER A 37 -3.97 -0.12 -19.77
C SER A 37 -3.95 -0.88 -18.43
N ARG A 38 -2.82 -1.51 -18.08
CA ARG A 38 -2.67 -2.19 -16.78
C ARG A 38 -2.60 -1.16 -15.65
N LEU A 39 -1.91 -0.05 -15.84
CA LEU A 39 -1.90 1.05 -14.87
C LEU A 39 -3.31 1.57 -14.63
N ALA A 40 -4.08 1.84 -15.70
CA ALA A 40 -5.47 2.30 -15.57
C ALA A 40 -6.32 1.34 -14.72
N ARG A 41 -6.21 0.02 -14.97
CA ARG A 41 -6.90 -1.00 -14.16
C ARG A 41 -6.46 -1.00 -12.69
N ILE A 42 -5.17 -0.82 -12.41
CA ILE A 42 -4.68 -0.71 -11.03
C ILE A 42 -5.27 0.52 -10.35
N ILE A 43 -5.29 1.67 -11.04
CA ILE A 43 -5.86 2.91 -10.50
C ILE A 43 -7.36 2.74 -10.17
N GLU A 44 -8.15 2.15 -11.08
CA GLU A 44 -9.56 1.85 -10.79
C GLU A 44 -9.71 0.90 -9.60
N HIS A 45 -8.90 -0.15 -9.55
CA HIS A 45 -8.91 -1.09 -8.42
C HIS A 45 -8.56 -0.41 -7.08
N LEU A 46 -7.67 0.58 -7.06
CA LEU A 46 -7.38 1.35 -5.85
C LEU A 46 -8.59 2.17 -5.39
N LYS A 47 -9.36 2.75 -6.34
CA LYS A 47 -10.60 3.45 -6.02
C LYS A 47 -11.63 2.49 -5.42
N ASP A 48 -11.78 1.30 -5.98
CA ASP A 48 -12.70 0.27 -5.48
C ASP A 48 -12.34 -0.18 -4.05
N LEU A 49 -11.05 -0.18 -3.71
CA LEU A 49 -10.55 -0.50 -2.37
C LEU A 49 -10.67 0.67 -1.38
N GLY A 50 -11.23 1.80 -1.78
CA GLY A 50 -11.44 2.97 -0.92
C GLY A 50 -10.25 3.91 -0.83
N ALA A 51 -9.27 3.81 -1.74
CA ALA A 51 -8.17 4.77 -1.91
C ALA A 51 -8.37 5.57 -3.21
N PRO A 52 -9.26 6.57 -3.23
CA PRO A 52 -9.55 7.37 -4.42
C PRO A 52 -8.29 8.09 -4.92
N VAL A 53 -7.94 7.78 -6.17
CA VAL A 53 -6.83 8.42 -6.91
C VAL A 53 -7.40 9.27 -8.04
N ALA A 54 -7.03 10.54 -8.06
CA ALA A 54 -7.37 11.49 -9.12
C ALA A 54 -6.12 11.91 -9.90
N PHE A 55 -6.32 12.46 -11.10
CA PHE A 55 -5.24 12.99 -11.94
C PHE A 55 -5.34 14.51 -12.05
N ASP A 56 -4.30 15.20 -11.63
CA ASP A 56 -4.15 16.64 -11.83
C ASP A 56 -3.50 16.88 -13.20
N ARG A 57 -4.27 17.50 -14.11
CA ARG A 57 -3.82 17.82 -15.47
C ARG A 57 -2.80 18.95 -15.50
N SER A 58 -2.89 19.92 -14.59
CA SER A 58 -1.99 21.07 -14.57
C SER A 58 -0.59 20.67 -14.12
N ASN A 59 -0.53 19.83 -13.08
CA ASN A 59 0.75 19.31 -12.56
C ASN A 59 1.17 17.98 -13.21
N SER A 60 0.36 17.43 -14.13
CA SER A 60 0.57 16.14 -14.79
C SER A 60 0.93 15.04 -13.79
N THR A 61 0.10 14.86 -12.76
CA THR A 61 0.42 13.95 -11.68
C THR A 61 -0.82 13.33 -11.04
N TYR A 62 -0.72 12.08 -10.62
CA TYR A 62 -1.73 11.43 -9.80
C TYR A 62 -1.54 11.83 -8.34
N TYR A 63 -2.65 11.96 -7.64
CA TYR A 63 -2.70 12.27 -6.22
C TYR A 63 -3.87 11.52 -5.56
N TYR A 64 -3.74 11.28 -4.26
CA TYR A 64 -4.87 10.81 -3.46
C TYR A 64 -5.76 11.98 -3.04
N GLU A 65 -7.07 11.81 -3.14
CA GLU A 65 -8.03 12.85 -2.74
C GLU A 65 -8.04 13.09 -1.22
N ASN A 66 -7.80 12.03 -0.43
CA ASN A 66 -7.56 12.11 1.01
C ASN A 66 -6.21 11.47 1.37
N GLU A 67 -5.85 11.46 2.66
CA GLU A 67 -4.60 10.86 3.13
C GLU A 67 -4.67 9.33 3.13
N TYR A 68 -4.05 8.72 2.12
CA TYR A 68 -3.90 7.27 2.01
C TYR A 68 -2.44 6.86 1.91
N SER A 69 -2.14 5.63 2.34
CA SER A 69 -0.83 5.00 2.19
C SER A 69 -1.02 3.50 2.01
N ILE A 70 -0.39 2.96 0.98
CA ILE A 70 -0.36 1.52 0.70
C ILE A 70 1.06 1.01 0.93
N GLN A 71 1.21 -0.02 1.75
CA GLN A 71 2.49 -0.65 1.99
C GLN A 71 2.35 -2.16 2.10
N ILE A 72 3.10 -2.88 1.27
CA ILE A 72 3.17 -4.34 1.30
C ILE A 72 4.60 -4.72 1.71
N LYS A 73 4.74 -5.43 2.82
CA LYS A 73 6.02 -5.97 3.31
C LYS A 73 5.98 -7.48 3.26
N VAL A 74 7.03 -8.07 2.71
CA VAL A 74 7.25 -9.52 2.75
C VAL A 74 8.51 -9.76 3.54
N ASP A 75 8.40 -10.56 4.60
CA ASP A 75 9.50 -10.92 5.49
C ASP A 75 9.74 -12.42 5.37
N ILE A 76 10.99 -12.82 5.13
CA ILE A 76 11.39 -14.22 4.98
C ILE A 76 12.35 -14.53 6.13
N GLN A 77 11.91 -15.39 7.05
CA GLN A 77 12.70 -15.79 8.21
C GLN A 77 12.83 -17.31 8.26
N GLN A 78 14.04 -17.79 8.57
CA GLN A 78 14.24 -19.19 8.92
C GLN A 78 13.78 -19.38 10.37
N LEU A 79 12.69 -20.14 10.54
CA LEU A 79 12.20 -20.50 11.87
C LEU A 79 13.10 -21.59 12.45
N ASN A 80 13.89 -21.26 13.47
CA ASN A 80 14.52 -22.27 14.31
C ASN A 80 13.51 -22.80 15.34
N LEU A 81 13.56 -24.09 15.70
CA LEU A 81 12.59 -24.76 16.59
C LEU A 81 12.32 -24.01 17.92
N ASN A 82 13.27 -23.20 18.38
CA ASN A 82 13.13 -22.38 19.60
C ASN A 82 12.21 -21.15 19.42
N GLN A 83 11.90 -20.73 18.20
CA GLN A 83 10.99 -19.61 17.88
C GLN A 83 9.52 -20.05 17.74
N MET A 84 9.24 -21.35 17.62
CA MET A 84 7.87 -21.88 17.49
C MET A 84 6.98 -21.62 18.72
N LYS A 85 7.56 -21.32 19.89
CA LYS A 85 6.77 -20.98 21.09
C LYS A 85 6.15 -19.57 21.05
N HIS A 86 6.55 -18.70 20.13
CA HIS A 86 6.12 -17.29 20.11
C HIS A 86 5.28 -16.88 18.89
N ILE A 87 5.00 -17.82 17.97
CA ILE A 87 4.24 -17.58 16.73
C ILE A 87 2.80 -18.13 16.78
N SER A 88 2.38 -18.66 17.93
CA SER A 88 0.98 -18.97 18.24
C SER A 88 0.47 -18.06 19.35
N ALA A 89 0.21 -16.81 19.01
CA ALA A 89 -0.81 -15.99 19.67
C ALA A 89 -1.08 -14.80 18.78
N GLY A 90 -2.31 -14.70 18.28
CA GLY A 90 -2.81 -13.42 17.81
C GLY A 90 -2.65 -12.36 18.90
N ASP A 91 -2.33 -11.16 18.45
CA ASP A 91 -2.72 -9.89 19.08
C ASP A 91 -2.21 -9.60 20.50
N TYR A 92 -0.97 -9.06 20.62
CA TYR A 92 -0.61 -8.10 21.69
C TYR A 92 0.47 -7.12 21.20
N PHE A 93 0.18 -6.43 20.09
CA PHE A 93 0.76 -5.10 19.81
C PHE A 93 -0.37 -4.08 19.81
N VAL A 94 -1.15 -4.03 20.89
CA VAL A 94 -1.98 -2.86 21.20
C VAL A 94 -1.08 -1.92 22.00
N GLN A 95 -0.26 -1.15 21.28
CA GLN A 95 0.44 -0.04 21.91
C GLN A 95 -0.60 1.08 22.16
N THR A 96 -0.98 1.21 23.43
CA THR A 96 -1.37 2.44 24.13
C THR A 96 -2.49 3.31 23.55
N ASN A 97 -3.51 3.57 24.37
CA ASN A 97 -4.50 4.66 24.28
C ASN A 97 -5.84 4.37 23.58
N PHE A 98 -6.59 3.38 24.05
CA PHE A 98 -8.06 3.49 24.05
C PHE A 98 -8.61 3.20 25.45
N LEU A 99 -8.55 4.26 26.26
CA LEU A 99 -9.60 4.68 27.20
C LEU A 99 -10.24 3.62 28.10
N ASN A 100 -9.92 3.74 29.39
CA ASN A 100 -10.83 3.65 30.53
C ASN A 100 -12.32 3.89 30.22
N ALA A 101 -13.02 2.92 29.66
CA ALA A 101 -14.46 3.02 29.47
C ALA A 101 -15.10 1.63 29.57
N PHE A 102 -15.60 1.33 30.77
CA PHE A 102 -16.95 0.84 31.09
C PHE A 102 -16.94 -0.21 32.22
N PHE A 103 -17.17 0.30 33.45
CA PHE A 103 -17.95 -0.27 34.58
C PHE A 103 -17.74 -1.75 34.94
N VAL A 104 -17.13 -2.12 36.08
CA VAL A 104 -17.69 -2.07 37.46
C VAL A 104 -19.19 -2.39 37.55
N HIS A 105 -19.52 -3.67 37.63
CA HIS A 105 -20.36 -4.24 38.71
C HIS A 105 -20.07 -5.74 38.85
#